data_AF-A0A377HNQ9-F1
#
_entry.id   AF-A0A377HNQ9-F1
#
_cell.length_a   1.000
_cell.length_b   1.000
_cell.length_c   1.000
_cell.angle_alpha   90.00
_cell.angle_beta   90.00
_cell.angle_gamma   90.00
#
_symmetry.space_group_name_H-M   'P 1'
#
loop_
_entity.id
_entity.type
_entity.pdbx_description
1 polymer ?
#
loop_
_entity_poly.entity_id
_entity_poly.type
_entity_poly.pdbx_seq_one_letter_code
_entity_poly.pdbx_strand_id
1 'polypeptide(L)'
;MIAFYTKELASVEHFIEQNAKQHNPQDYQLLQTVPGIGRILALTILYEIGNIQRFPTVQQFASYSRLIKCKAESAGKQYGTNGNKIGNAHLKWAFSEAAVLYLRGNKKAKKYLNRLQKRMSKAKALSALAHKLGRCVYFMLRNKTVFDEHKFLPE
;
A
#
# COMPACT_ATOMS: atom_id res chain seq x y z
N MET A 1 5.72 -2.78 34.07
CA MET A 1 5.24 -1.68 33.20
C MET A 1 5.12 -2.13 31.73
N ILE A 2 6.17 -2.61 31.06
CA ILE A 2 6.10 -3.09 29.65
C ILE A 2 5.12 -4.26 29.46
N ALA A 3 5.13 -5.25 30.37
CA ALA A 3 4.26 -6.43 30.30
C ALA A 3 2.75 -6.11 30.41
N PHE A 4 2.39 -5.02 31.09
CA PHE A 4 1.01 -4.56 31.20
C PHE A 4 0.53 -4.00 29.86
N TYR A 5 1.33 -3.10 29.25
CA TYR A 5 0.99 -2.52 27.96
C TYR A 5 0.96 -3.55 26.83
N THR A 6 1.81 -4.58 26.85
CA THR A 6 1.73 -5.67 25.86
C THR A 6 0.43 -6.46 25.96
N LYS A 7 -0.12 -6.64 27.17
CA LYS A 7 -1.39 -7.33 27.38
C LYS A 7 -2.57 -6.49 26.90
N GLU A 8 -2.57 -5.20 27.23
CA GLU A 8 -3.57 -4.24 26.74
C GLU A 8 -3.56 -4.14 25.21
N LEU A 9 -2.37 -4.01 24.59
CA LEU A 9 -2.20 -4.02 23.13
C LEU A 9 -2.79 -5.29 22.50
N ALA A 10 -2.47 -6.47 23.04
CA ALA A 10 -2.99 -7.73 22.52
C ALA A 10 -4.52 -7.79 22.57
N SER A 11 -5.15 -7.26 23.63
CA SER A 11 -6.60 -7.23 23.77
C SER A 11 -7.27 -6.31 22.75
N VAL A 12 -6.71 -5.11 22.54
CA VAL A 12 -7.20 -4.12 21.58
C VAL A 12 -7.00 -4.63 20.16
N GLU A 13 -5.84 -5.19 19.86
CA GLU A 13 -5.57 -5.82 18.58
C GLU A 13 -6.60 -6.92 18.30
N HIS A 14 -6.83 -7.83 19.25
CA HIS A 14 -7.78 -8.92 19.10
C HIS A 14 -9.19 -8.39 18.82
N PHE A 15 -9.64 -7.38 19.58
CA PHE A 15 -10.93 -6.73 19.36
C PHE A 15 -11.04 -6.16 17.93
N ILE A 16 -10.02 -5.42 17.46
CA ILE A 16 -10.02 -4.86 16.11
C ILE A 16 -10.06 -5.98 15.05
N GLU A 17 -9.36 -7.09 15.27
CA GLU A 17 -9.40 -8.23 14.35
C GLU A 17 -10.78 -8.87 14.24
N GLN A 18 -11.46 -9.06 15.36
CA GLN A 18 -12.79 -9.66 15.36
C GLN A 18 -13.79 -8.75 14.62
N ASN A 19 -13.73 -7.44 14.87
CA ASN A 19 -14.61 -6.48 14.18
C ASN A 19 -14.26 -6.33 12.69
N ALA A 20 -12.98 -6.35 12.32
CA ALA A 20 -12.56 -6.23 10.93
C ALA A 20 -12.96 -7.42 10.06
N LYS A 21 -12.90 -8.64 10.63
CA LYS A 21 -13.38 -9.86 9.97
C LYS A 21 -14.89 -9.82 9.69
N GLN A 22 -15.67 -9.02 10.43
CA GLN A 22 -17.11 -8.93 10.25
C GLN A 22 -17.54 -8.01 9.11
N HIS A 23 -16.80 -6.94 8.82
CA HIS A 23 -17.23 -5.95 7.82
C HIS A 23 -16.83 -6.31 6.39
N ASN A 24 -15.64 -6.89 6.17
CA ASN A 24 -15.18 -7.25 4.82
C ASN A 24 -14.10 -8.35 4.82
N PRO A 25 -14.46 -9.60 5.19
CA PRO A 25 -13.50 -10.69 5.39
C PRO A 25 -12.76 -11.08 4.10
N GLN A 26 -13.44 -11.02 2.95
CA GLN A 26 -12.84 -11.38 1.67
C GLN A 26 -11.71 -10.42 1.29
N ASP A 27 -11.94 -9.11 1.39
CA ASP A 27 -10.93 -8.11 1.03
C ASP A 27 -9.72 -8.15 1.97
N TYR A 28 -9.96 -8.41 3.26
CA TYR A 28 -8.90 -8.65 4.22
C TYR A 28 -8.01 -9.84 3.83
N GLN A 29 -8.63 -10.99 3.49
CA GLN A 29 -7.90 -12.18 3.05
C GLN A 29 -7.12 -11.93 1.76
N LEU A 30 -7.70 -11.22 0.79
CA LEU A 30 -7.02 -10.85 -0.45
C LEU A 30 -5.77 -10.00 -0.16
N LEU A 31 -5.86 -9.02 0.74
CA LEU A 31 -4.71 -8.19 1.14
C LEU A 31 -3.61 -9.02 1.78
N GLN A 32 -3.95 -10.00 2.62
CA GLN A 32 -2.98 -10.89 3.26
C GLN A 32 -2.23 -11.82 2.29
N THR A 33 -2.73 -12.01 1.06
CA THR A 33 -2.00 -12.78 0.04
C THR A 33 -0.77 -12.05 -0.50
N VAL A 34 -0.68 -10.73 -0.31
CA VAL A 34 0.47 -9.93 -0.75
C VAL A 34 1.61 -10.09 0.26
N PRO A 35 2.78 -10.63 -0.13
CA PRO A 35 3.91 -10.72 0.78
C PRO A 35 4.32 -9.32 1.26
N GLY A 36 4.51 -9.17 2.58
CA GLY A 36 4.81 -7.87 3.19
C GLY A 36 3.58 -7.07 3.64
N ILE A 37 2.35 -7.49 3.31
CA ILE A 37 1.14 -6.95 3.93
C ILE A 37 0.70 -7.89 5.07
N GLY A 38 1.13 -7.54 6.29
CA GLY A 38 0.67 -8.23 7.51
C GLY A 38 -0.68 -7.71 8.01
N ARG A 39 -1.13 -8.24 9.15
CA ARG A 39 -2.40 -7.87 9.82
C ARG A 39 -2.62 -6.35 9.89
N ILE A 40 -1.70 -5.61 10.51
CA ILE A 40 -1.85 -4.17 10.75
C ILE A 40 -1.96 -3.39 9.44
N LEU A 41 -1.13 -3.74 8.45
CA LEU A 41 -1.16 -3.09 7.14
C LEU A 41 -2.44 -3.42 6.37
N ALA A 42 -2.89 -4.68 6.41
CA ALA A 42 -4.15 -5.08 5.79
C ALA A 42 -5.34 -4.32 6.39
N LEU A 43 -5.41 -4.22 7.72
CA LEU A 43 -6.46 -3.46 8.42
C LEU A 43 -6.42 -1.97 8.06
N THR A 44 -5.23 -1.37 8.11
CA THR A 44 -5.03 0.04 7.74
C THR A 44 -5.51 0.29 6.32
N ILE A 45 -5.11 -0.56 5.37
CA ILE A 45 -5.51 -0.43 3.97
C ILE A 45 -7.03 -0.60 3.84
N LEU A 46 -7.61 -1.62 4.47
CA LEU A 46 -9.03 -1.92 4.37
C LEU A 46 -9.90 -0.75 4.88
N TYR A 47 -9.59 -0.22 6.07
CA TYR A 47 -10.39 0.82 6.70
C TYR A 47 -10.20 2.20 6.05
N GLU A 48 -9.00 2.52 5.59
CA GLU A 48 -8.74 3.81 4.93
C GLU A 48 -9.29 3.85 3.49
N ILE A 49 -9.38 2.70 2.83
CA ILE A 49 -10.05 2.58 1.53
C ILE A 49 -11.57 2.61 1.72
N GLY A 50 -12.09 1.80 2.64
CA GLY A 50 -13.51 1.45 2.70
C GLY A 50 -13.92 0.65 1.46
N ASN A 51 -14.87 1.17 0.70
CA ASN A 51 -15.29 0.54 -0.56
C ASN A 51 -14.36 0.93 -1.71
N ILE A 52 -13.65 -0.05 -2.29
CA ILE A 52 -12.75 0.18 -3.44
C ILE A 52 -13.45 0.77 -4.68
N GLN A 53 -14.75 0.53 -4.85
CA GLN A 53 -15.55 1.01 -5.98
C GLN A 53 -15.71 2.55 -5.97
N ARG A 54 -15.45 3.21 -4.83
CA ARG A 54 -15.44 4.69 -4.74
C ARG A 54 -14.35 5.33 -5.60
N PHE A 55 -13.37 4.55 -6.06
CA PHE A 55 -12.30 4.99 -6.95
C PHE A 55 -12.57 4.45 -8.37
N PRO A 56 -13.20 5.23 -9.25
CA PRO A 56 -13.39 4.88 -10.66
C PRO A 56 -12.12 4.46 -11.39
N THR A 57 -10.97 5.05 -11.07
CA THR A 57 -9.71 4.76 -11.74
C THR A 57 -8.58 4.49 -10.74
N VAL A 58 -7.59 3.71 -11.19
CA VAL A 58 -6.40 3.41 -10.40
C VAL A 58 -5.58 4.68 -10.10
N GLN A 59 -5.64 5.68 -10.99
CA GLN A 59 -4.97 6.97 -10.82
C GLN A 59 -5.56 7.76 -9.65
N GLN A 60 -6.89 7.77 -9.51
CA GLN A 60 -7.57 8.40 -8.37
C GLN A 60 -7.20 7.69 -7.06
N PHE A 61 -7.16 6.36 -7.06
CA PHE A 61 -6.72 5.59 -5.91
C PHE A 61 -5.25 5.87 -5.53
N ALA A 62 -4.35 5.89 -6.51
CA ALA A 62 -2.93 6.14 -6.27
C ALA A 62 -2.67 7.59 -5.83
N SER A 63 -3.47 8.54 -6.33
CA SER A 63 -3.48 9.94 -5.86
C SER A 63 -3.93 10.03 -4.41
N TYR A 64 -5.08 9.42 -4.08
CA TYR A 64 -5.61 9.38 -2.71
C TYR A 64 -4.61 8.73 -1.74
N SER A 65 -3.93 7.67 -2.15
CA SER A 65 -2.94 6.94 -1.32
C SER A 65 -1.56 7.63 -1.24
N ARG A 66 -1.39 8.84 -1.82
CA ARG A 66 -0.11 9.57 -1.94
C ARG A 66 1.03 8.77 -2.57
N LEU A 67 0.68 7.87 -3.51
CA LEU A 67 1.62 7.01 -4.22
C LEU A 67 2.14 7.64 -5.52
N ILE A 68 1.61 8.79 -5.91
CA ILE A 68 2.08 9.57 -7.06
C ILE A 68 2.59 10.93 -6.59
N LYS A 69 3.36 11.58 -7.46
CA LYS A 69 3.67 12.99 -7.31
C LYS A 69 2.55 13.81 -7.94
N CYS A 70 1.98 14.73 -7.16
CA CYS A 70 1.02 15.69 -7.68
C CYS A 70 1.76 16.77 -8.49
N LYS A 71 1.24 17.06 -9.69
CA LYS A 71 1.72 18.19 -10.48
C LYS A 71 1.19 19.49 -9.87
N ALA A 72 2.03 20.50 -9.78
CA ALA A 72 1.61 21.85 -9.41
C ALA A 72 1.30 22.61 -10.70
N GLU A 73 0.02 22.81 -10.99
CA GLU A 73 -0.43 23.54 -12.17
C GLU A 73 -1.41 24.64 -11.74
N SER A 74 -1.24 25.85 -12.27
CA SER A 74 -2.15 26.98 -12.04
C SER A 74 -2.23 27.82 -13.31
N ALA A 75 -3.44 28.25 -13.69
CA ALA A 75 -3.69 29.05 -14.90
C ALA A 75 -2.97 28.52 -16.17
N GLY A 76 -2.94 27.19 -16.34
CA GLY A 76 -2.27 26.53 -17.48
C GLY A 76 -0.74 26.49 -17.42
N LYS A 77 -0.11 27.03 -16.38
CA LYS A 77 1.35 26.98 -16.16
C LYS A 77 1.71 25.86 -15.18
N GLN A 78 2.77 25.12 -15.50
CA GLN A 78 3.29 24.03 -14.66
C GLN A 78 4.47 24.53 -13.79
N TYR A 79 4.34 24.40 -12.47
CA TYR A 79 5.30 24.85 -11.45
C TYR A 79 6.09 23.67 -10.83
N GLY A 80 6.11 22.52 -11.51
CA GLY A 80 6.75 21.30 -11.01
C GLY A 80 5.79 20.43 -10.19
N THR A 81 6.19 20.07 -8.96
CA THR A 81 5.40 19.18 -8.07
C THR A 81 5.21 19.79 -6.69
N ASN A 82 3.96 19.84 -6.22
CA ASN A 82 3.59 20.33 -4.88
C ASN A 82 2.47 19.44 -4.31
N GLY A 83 2.02 19.68 -3.08
CA GLY A 83 0.90 18.95 -2.50
C GLY A 83 1.27 17.55 -1.98
N ASN A 84 2.53 17.34 -1.57
CA ASN A 84 3.01 16.06 -1.04
C ASN A 84 2.26 15.58 0.22
N LYS A 85 1.49 16.46 0.87
CA LYS A 85 0.64 16.19 2.04
C LYS A 85 -0.84 16.00 1.69
N ILE A 86 -1.23 16.09 0.42
CA ILE A 86 -2.63 15.90 -0.01
C ILE A 86 -2.91 14.40 -0.14
N GLY A 87 -4.09 13.95 0.32
CA GLY A 87 -4.51 12.55 0.33
C GLY A 87 -4.37 11.90 1.70
N ASN A 88 -4.32 10.57 1.74
CA ASN A 88 -4.34 9.77 2.96
C ASN A 88 -2.92 9.42 3.44
N ALA A 89 -2.55 9.88 4.65
CA ALA A 89 -1.23 9.64 5.23
C ALA A 89 -1.05 8.19 5.70
N HIS A 90 -2.10 7.54 6.17
CA HIS A 90 -2.07 6.16 6.65
C HIS A 90 -1.84 5.19 5.50
N LEU A 91 -2.52 5.37 4.36
CA LEU A 91 -2.25 4.59 3.15
C LEU A 91 -0.83 4.82 2.62
N LYS A 92 -0.34 6.06 2.67
CA LYS A 92 1.05 6.37 2.28
C LYS A 92 2.04 5.57 3.11
N TRP A 93 1.87 5.60 4.43
CA TRP A 93 2.71 4.84 5.35
C TRP A 93 2.58 3.33 5.07
N ALA A 94 1.36 2.81 5.00
CA ALA A 94 1.10 1.38 4.86
C ALA A 94 1.74 0.79 3.58
N PHE A 95 1.61 1.45 2.44
CA PHE A 95 2.22 0.99 1.20
C PHE A 95 3.74 1.16 1.16
N SER A 96 4.28 2.15 1.89
CA SER A 96 5.73 2.33 2.00
C SER A 96 6.36 1.22 2.85
N GLU A 97 5.72 0.85 3.97
CA GLU A 97 6.11 -0.29 4.80
C GLU A 97 5.97 -1.61 4.03
N ALA A 98 4.84 -1.81 3.35
CA ALA A 98 4.61 -3.01 2.54
C ALA A 98 5.71 -3.17 1.47
N ALA A 99 6.15 -2.08 0.83
CA ALA A 99 7.23 -2.12 -0.15
C ALA A 99 8.58 -2.56 0.46
N VAL A 100 8.90 -2.10 1.67
CA VAL A 100 10.13 -2.50 2.38
C VAL A 100 10.04 -3.96 2.82
N LEU A 101 8.92 -4.37 3.40
CA LEU A 101 8.68 -5.74 3.85
C LEU A 101 8.66 -6.73 2.69
N TYR A 102 8.08 -6.37 1.54
CA TYR A 102 8.07 -7.21 0.34
C TYR A 102 9.48 -7.54 -0.17
N LEU A 103 10.48 -6.68 0.08
CA LEU A 103 11.86 -6.95 -0.28
C LEU A 103 12.55 -7.95 0.64
N ARG A 104 12.02 -8.20 1.84
CA ARG A 104 12.60 -9.12 2.82
C ARG A 104 12.42 -10.55 2.31
N GLY A 105 13.52 -11.29 2.16
CA GLY A 105 13.50 -12.67 1.66
C GLY A 105 13.25 -12.81 0.14
N ASN A 106 12.84 -11.75 -0.57
CA ASN A 106 12.50 -11.84 -1.99
C ASN A 106 13.64 -11.38 -2.92
N LYS A 107 14.37 -12.35 -3.50
CA LYS A 107 15.47 -12.08 -4.44
C LYS A 107 15.01 -11.40 -5.73
N LYS A 108 13.83 -11.77 -6.26
CA LYS A 108 13.25 -11.18 -7.49
C LYS A 108 12.91 -9.70 -7.26
N ALA A 109 12.26 -9.37 -6.15
CA ALA A 109 11.94 -8.01 -5.78
C ALA A 109 13.19 -7.15 -5.57
N LYS A 110 14.24 -7.69 -4.93
CA LYS A 110 15.55 -7.02 -4.79
C LYS A 110 16.19 -6.73 -6.14
N LYS A 111 16.18 -7.69 -7.09
CA LYS A 111 16.69 -7.50 -8.45
C LYS A 111 15.92 -6.39 -9.18
N TYR A 112 14.59 -6.37 -9.05
CA TYR A 112 13.75 -5.30 -9.59
C TYR A 112 14.09 -3.93 -9.01
N LEU A 113 14.24 -3.82 -7.68
CA LEU A 113 14.64 -2.58 -7.02
C LEU A 113 16.04 -2.12 -7.46
N ASN A 114 16.99 -3.04 -7.61
CA ASN A 114 18.34 -2.72 -8.09
C ASN A 114 18.32 -2.17 -9.52
N ARG A 115 17.46 -2.71 -10.41
CA ARG A 115 17.26 -2.16 -11.75
C ARG A 115 16.73 -0.72 -11.70
N LEU A 116 15.79 -0.42 -10.81
CA LEU A 116 15.30 0.94 -10.62
C LEU A 116 16.41 1.86 -10.08
N GLN A 117 17.20 1.38 -9.13
CA GLN A 117 18.28 2.15 -8.51
C GLN A 117 19.39 2.56 -9.49
N LYS A 118 19.55 1.87 -10.62
CA LYS A 118 20.45 2.30 -11.70
C LYS A 118 20.04 3.63 -12.35
N ARG A 119 18.76 4.02 -12.23
CA ARG A 119 18.18 5.22 -12.88
C ARG A 119 17.69 6.27 -11.88
N MET A 120 17.57 5.94 -10.60
CA MET A 120 17.04 6.84 -9.58
C MET A 120 17.55 6.50 -8.17
N SER A 121 17.45 7.44 -7.24
CA SER A 121 17.83 7.20 -5.84
C SER A 121 16.99 6.10 -5.20
N LYS A 122 17.55 5.44 -4.18
CA LYS A 122 16.89 4.36 -3.42
C LYS A 122 15.49 4.76 -2.91
N ALA A 123 15.34 5.98 -2.40
CA ALA A 123 14.04 6.48 -1.94
C ALA A 123 13.01 6.59 -3.06
N LYS A 124 13.42 7.04 -4.26
CA LYS A 124 12.56 7.10 -5.45
C LYS A 124 12.21 5.69 -5.94
N ALA A 125 13.17 4.76 -5.92
CA ALA A 125 12.94 3.37 -6.31
C ALA A 125 11.93 2.66 -5.38
N LEU A 126 12.05 2.87 -4.06
CA LEU A 126 11.06 2.37 -3.08
C LEU A 126 9.69 3.00 -3.29
N SER A 127 9.63 4.30 -3.56
CA SER A 127 8.36 4.97 -3.86
C SER A 127 7.70 4.42 -5.12
N ALA A 128 8.49 4.08 -6.16
CA ALA A 128 7.99 3.44 -7.37
C ALA A 128 7.48 2.01 -7.11
N LEU A 129 8.16 1.25 -6.24
CA LEU A 129 7.71 -0.07 -5.82
C LEU A 129 6.40 0.01 -5.01
N ALA A 130 6.30 0.95 -4.06
CA ALA A 130 5.07 1.20 -3.30
C ALA A 130 3.91 1.61 -4.22
N HIS A 131 4.17 2.45 -5.23
CA HIS A 131 3.19 2.80 -6.24
C HIS A 131 2.70 1.57 -7.01
N LYS A 132 3.62 0.70 -7.44
CA LYS A 132 3.28 -0.53 -8.14
C LYS A 132 2.45 -1.48 -7.28
N LEU A 133 2.80 -1.64 -5.99
CA LEU A 133 2.01 -2.41 -5.02
C LEU A 133 0.60 -1.85 -4.85
N GLY A 134 0.47 -0.53 -4.69
CA GLY A 134 -0.86 0.09 -4.60
C GLY A 134 -1.72 -0.15 -5.83
N ARG A 135 -1.15 -0.05 -7.04
CA ARG A 135 -1.87 -0.41 -8.28
C ARG A 135 -2.32 -1.87 -8.28
N CYS A 136 -1.46 -2.78 -7.83
CA CYS A 136 -1.79 -4.20 -7.72
C CYS A 136 -2.95 -4.42 -6.76
N VAL A 137 -2.88 -3.86 -5.55
CA VAL A 137 -3.95 -3.94 -4.53
C VAL A 137 -5.27 -3.40 -5.06
N TYR A 138 -5.27 -2.27 -5.77
CA TYR A 138 -6.49 -1.72 -6.37
C TYR A 138 -7.18 -2.71 -7.30
N PHE A 139 -6.44 -3.36 -8.20
CA PHE A 139 -7.02 -4.35 -9.12
C PHE A 139 -7.41 -5.64 -8.41
N MET A 140 -6.63 -6.09 -7.43
CA MET A 140 -6.96 -7.27 -6.61
C MET A 140 -8.30 -7.08 -5.89
N LEU A 141 -8.51 -5.93 -5.25
CA LEU A 141 -9.74 -5.64 -4.51
C LEU A 141 -10.95 -5.42 -5.43
N ARG A 142 -10.76 -4.82 -6.61
CA ARG A 142 -11.83 -4.64 -7.61
C ARG A 142 -12.26 -5.96 -8.25
N ASN A 143 -11.31 -6.79 -8.64
CA ASN A 143 -11.55 -8.02 -9.38
C ASN A 143 -11.71 -9.25 -8.47
N LYS A 144 -11.56 -9.08 -7.16
CA LYS A 144 -11.57 -10.15 -6.16
C LYS A 144 -10.56 -11.26 -6.47
N THR A 145 -9.35 -10.88 -6.86
CA THR A 145 -8.28 -11.81 -7.23
C THR A 145 -7.13 -11.79 -6.23
N VAL A 146 -6.55 -12.97 -5.97
CA VAL A 146 -5.36 -13.12 -5.12
C VAL A 146 -4.10 -12.51 -5.78
N PHE A 147 -3.08 -12.25 -4.95
CA PHE A 147 -1.80 -11.75 -5.43
C PHE A 147 -1.11 -12.77 -6.34
N ASP A 148 -0.62 -12.30 -7.49
CA ASP A 148 0.12 -13.10 -8.46
C ASP A 148 1.50 -12.47 -8.67
N GLU A 149 2.54 -13.13 -8.15
CA GLU A 149 3.91 -12.63 -8.24
C GLU A 149 4.45 -12.62 -9.69
N HIS A 150 4.00 -13.52 -10.56
CA HIS A 150 4.46 -13.57 -11.96
C HIS A 150 3.94 -12.39 -12.76
N LYS A 151 2.67 -12.01 -12.55
CA LYS A 151 2.11 -10.77 -13.12
C LYS A 151 2.70 -9.53 -12.49
N PHE A 152 3.00 -9.60 -11.19
CA PHE A 152 3.58 -8.47 -10.48
C PHE A 152 5.02 -8.20 -10.92
N LEU A 153 5.89 -9.20 -10.95
CA LEU A 153 7.29 -9.10 -11.39
C LEU A 153 7.52 -10.03 -12.60
N PRO A 154 7.14 -9.60 -13.82
CA PRO A 154 7.48 -10.34 -15.02
C PRO A 154 9.01 -10.38 -15.19
N GLU A 155 9.51 -11.48 -15.75
CA GLU A 155 10.95 -11.74 -15.94
C GLU A 155 11.64 -10.69 -16.83
#